data_AF-A0A3P3QUS5-F1
#
_entry.id   AF-A0A3P3QUS5-F1
#
_cell.length_a   1.000
_cell.length_b   1.000
_cell.length_c   1.000
_cell.angle_alpha   90.00
_cell.angle_beta   90.00
_cell.angle_gamma   90.00
#
_symmetry.space_group_name_H-M   'P 1'
#
loop_
_entity.id
_entity.type
_entity.pdbx_description
1 polymer ?
#
loop_
_entity_poly.entity_id
_entity_poly.type
_entity_poly.pdbx_seq_one_letter_code
_entity_poly.pdbx_strand_id
1 'polypeptide(L)'
;MGRNSHKHIIWVEDFDNKNITLANIPTDEDWDSEEDNYENFANHNSDIIDKFGSKYSDSVRLFMNVKEALDFIENNMNFFDCVVLDVNLINALDEIDIIKEKCKKRGINIDEEKDIGKYCGYYIYLYLLKSGFPTDRICIFTGNKGEKNSTGTWEDKFLKAGIVPPKSINRNEKEKLQKWIDSCYINSYHKTRCTVYKACEHWKKWLGDINEKYAIAFNKLYYSKEDDEKSSIEADVFINMLNRVEMLYPINEPSNSNAVYYQALQVITSFHEESAKIKKINDGSKIKRYHQAVRNYRNWAAHNKFKCNEISEEMFTYIFCITLRTYFIEVDKQFCIDNVESIDCYESYEKEFFEKYLDSSLNIDKCKEKYKKAFKNHLDKVKTYDKKSLKKENKNDRIPVIYECKDINELLLCSGNICTYNMMEKMSFFDLLMNIMDYLIVQKTKFGQKNTDEGWEYKVTYYWDDSMPFDKNSISEDIFKYVAYRLFEDV
;
A
#
# COMPACT_ATOMS: atom_id res chain seq x y z
N MET A 1 -25.17 -8.51 1.34
CA MET A 1 -23.95 -9.28 1.01
C MET A 1 -22.75 -8.62 1.71
N GLY A 2 -22.06 -9.37 2.57
CA GLY A 2 -21.04 -8.84 3.48
C GLY A 2 -19.86 -8.14 2.77
N ARG A 3 -19.28 -7.17 3.46
CA ARG A 3 -17.99 -6.55 3.08
C ARG A 3 -16.89 -7.62 3.19
N ASN A 4 -16.72 -8.46 2.18
CA ASN A 4 -15.52 -9.29 2.11
C ASN A 4 -14.31 -8.39 1.90
N SER A 5 -13.57 -8.23 2.97
CA SER A 5 -12.25 -7.62 3.08
C SER A 5 -11.17 -8.60 2.67
N HIS A 6 -9.99 -8.06 2.36
CA HIS A 6 -8.84 -8.85 1.93
C HIS A 6 -8.46 -9.98 2.88
N LYS A 7 -8.75 -11.21 2.44
CA LYS A 7 -8.51 -12.44 3.18
C LYS A 7 -7.07 -12.95 2.95
N HIS A 8 -6.14 -12.42 3.73
CA HIS A 8 -4.69 -12.68 3.61
C HIS A 8 -4.13 -13.67 4.63
N ILE A 9 -4.98 -14.23 5.50
CA ILE A 9 -4.61 -15.30 6.42
C ILE A 9 -5.37 -16.55 6.00
N ILE A 10 -4.66 -17.59 5.61
CA ILE A 10 -5.24 -18.89 5.29
C ILE A 10 -5.31 -19.71 6.57
N TRP A 11 -6.48 -20.27 6.86
CA TRP A 11 -6.65 -21.20 7.96
C TRP A 11 -7.19 -22.52 7.41
N VAL A 12 -6.46 -23.61 7.59
CA VAL A 12 -6.92 -24.96 7.24
C VAL A 12 -7.23 -25.71 8.53
N GLU A 13 -8.48 -26.12 8.68
CA GLU A 13 -9.03 -26.70 9.90
C GLU A 13 -10.04 -27.80 9.54
N ASP A 14 -10.09 -28.86 10.32
CA ASP A 14 -11.02 -29.98 10.07
C ASP A 14 -12.18 -30.08 11.05
N PHE A 15 -12.21 -29.18 12.05
CA PHE A 15 -13.15 -29.10 13.17
C PHE A 15 -13.54 -30.48 13.73
N ASP A 16 -13.01 -30.84 14.90
CA ASP A 16 -13.40 -32.07 15.60
C ASP A 16 -14.95 -32.12 15.76
N ASN A 17 -15.62 -33.01 15.01
CA ASN A 17 -17.09 -33.18 14.93
C ASN A 17 -17.79 -33.61 16.25
N LYS A 18 -17.20 -33.34 17.42
CA LYS A 18 -17.74 -33.76 18.72
C LYS A 18 -18.89 -32.90 19.25
N ASN A 19 -19.31 -31.85 18.55
CA ASN A 19 -20.42 -30.98 18.97
C ASN A 19 -21.46 -30.69 17.88
N ILE A 20 -21.68 -31.61 16.94
CA ILE A 20 -22.97 -31.63 16.23
C ILE A 20 -23.87 -32.57 17.05
N THR A 21 -24.69 -31.99 17.92
CA THR A 21 -25.82 -32.71 18.52
C THR A 21 -26.68 -33.23 17.37
N LEU A 22 -26.59 -34.53 17.10
CA LEU A 22 -27.40 -35.32 16.17
C LEU A 22 -28.87 -35.38 16.62
N ALA A 23 -29.49 -34.22 16.84
CA ALA A 23 -30.89 -34.05 17.15
C ALA A 23 -31.47 -33.08 16.13
N ASN A 24 -31.44 -33.49 14.86
CA ASN A 24 -32.31 -33.11 13.75
C ASN A 24 -31.66 -33.59 12.45
N ILE A 25 -31.72 -34.91 12.21
CA ILE A 25 -31.63 -35.44 10.85
C ILE A 25 -33.08 -35.49 10.37
N PRO A 26 -33.52 -34.66 9.41
CA PRO A 26 -34.72 -34.95 8.66
C PRO A 26 -34.45 -36.24 7.87
N THR A 27 -35.20 -37.28 8.21
CA THR A 27 -35.26 -38.48 7.39
C THR A 27 -35.93 -38.14 6.06
N ASP A 28 -35.22 -38.50 5.00
CA ASP A 28 -35.68 -38.71 3.63
C ASP A 28 -35.97 -37.46 2.77
N GLU A 29 -35.29 -37.47 1.61
CA GLU A 29 -35.63 -36.78 0.36
C GLU A 29 -35.69 -35.24 0.38
N ASP A 30 -34.57 -34.56 0.59
CA ASP A 30 -34.37 -33.18 0.07
C ASP A 30 -32.86 -32.90 -0.09
N TRP A 31 -32.30 -33.30 -1.24
CA TRP A 31 -31.03 -32.77 -1.75
C TRP A 31 -31.36 -31.52 -2.57
N ASP A 32 -30.86 -30.36 -2.14
CA ASP A 32 -30.82 -29.04 -2.82
C ASP A 32 -31.55 -27.90 -2.08
N SER A 33 -31.13 -27.56 -0.85
CA SER A 33 -31.43 -26.23 -0.29
C SER A 33 -30.14 -25.47 0.06
N GLU A 34 -30.03 -24.25 -0.45
CA GLU A 34 -28.94 -23.30 -0.14
C GLU A 34 -28.93 -22.88 1.34
N GLU A 35 -29.89 -23.32 2.16
CA GLU A 35 -30.05 -22.95 3.57
C GLU A 35 -29.04 -23.66 4.50
N ASP A 36 -28.65 -24.92 4.21
CA ASP A 36 -27.66 -25.67 5.01
C ASP A 36 -26.24 -25.06 4.97
N ASN A 37 -25.92 -24.33 3.89
CA ASN A 37 -24.67 -23.60 3.76
C ASN A 37 -24.63 -22.32 4.60
N TYR A 38 -25.78 -21.70 4.89
CA TYR A 38 -25.85 -20.45 5.67
C TYR A 38 -25.74 -20.70 7.18
N GLU A 39 -26.29 -21.80 7.71
CA GLU A 39 -26.15 -22.15 9.14
C GLU A 39 -24.74 -22.61 9.50
N ASN A 40 -24.07 -23.40 8.63
CA ASN A 40 -22.68 -23.80 8.81
C ASN A 40 -21.69 -22.62 8.72
N PHE A 41 -21.91 -21.66 7.81
CA PHE A 41 -21.05 -20.46 7.70
C PHE A 41 -21.17 -19.52 8.92
N ALA A 42 -22.36 -19.37 9.48
CA ALA A 42 -22.59 -18.56 10.67
C ALA A 42 -21.86 -19.14 11.90
N ASN A 43 -21.86 -20.46 12.05
CA ASN A 43 -21.17 -21.17 13.14
C ASN A 43 -19.65 -20.94 13.10
N HIS A 44 -19.01 -21.04 11.93
CA HIS A 44 -17.56 -20.89 11.82
C HIS A 44 -17.06 -19.43 11.87
N ASN A 45 -17.91 -18.44 11.59
CA ASN A 45 -17.54 -17.03 11.84
C ASN A 45 -17.27 -16.79 13.33
N SER A 46 -18.03 -17.43 14.22
CA SER A 46 -17.81 -17.34 15.66
C SER A 46 -16.47 -17.96 16.06
N ASP A 47 -16.08 -19.09 15.46
CA ASP A 47 -14.79 -19.73 15.67
C ASP A 47 -13.63 -18.85 15.18
N ILE A 48 -13.77 -18.25 14.00
CA ILE A 48 -12.76 -17.32 13.47
C ILE A 48 -12.57 -16.14 14.43
N ILE A 49 -13.65 -15.52 14.90
CA ILE A 49 -13.59 -14.42 15.88
C ILE A 49 -12.97 -14.90 17.20
N ASP A 50 -13.33 -16.09 17.67
CA ASP A 50 -12.81 -16.69 18.90
C ASP A 50 -11.30 -16.93 18.85
N LYS A 51 -10.77 -17.45 17.72
CA LYS A 51 -9.35 -17.78 17.58
C LYS A 51 -8.49 -16.58 17.20
N PHE A 52 -8.92 -15.82 16.19
CA PHE A 52 -8.14 -14.77 15.57
C PHE A 52 -8.42 -13.38 16.16
N GLY A 53 -9.50 -13.23 16.94
CA GLY A 53 -9.91 -11.96 17.52
C GLY A 53 -10.49 -11.01 16.47
N SER A 54 -11.09 -9.91 16.95
CA SER A 54 -11.72 -8.90 16.09
C SER A 54 -10.74 -8.17 15.15
N LYS A 55 -9.43 -8.18 15.49
CA LYS A 55 -8.38 -7.58 14.67
C LYS A 55 -8.19 -8.34 13.34
N TYR A 56 -8.32 -9.66 13.35
CA TYR A 56 -7.95 -10.51 12.23
C TYR A 56 -9.10 -11.33 11.66
N SER A 57 -10.25 -11.41 12.33
CA SER A 57 -11.40 -12.23 11.89
C SER A 57 -11.80 -11.95 10.44
N ASP A 58 -11.82 -10.67 10.08
CA ASP A 58 -12.17 -10.21 8.74
C ASP A 58 -11.08 -10.51 7.70
N SER A 59 -9.89 -10.91 8.12
CA SER A 59 -8.73 -11.22 7.28
C SER A 59 -8.51 -12.72 7.03
N VAL A 60 -9.30 -13.59 7.69
CA VAL A 60 -9.14 -15.05 7.60
C VAL A 60 -9.99 -15.64 6.47
N ARG A 61 -9.37 -16.49 5.65
CA ARG A 61 -10.01 -17.44 4.74
C ARG A 61 -9.87 -18.84 5.33
N LEU A 62 -10.99 -19.39 5.78
CA LEU A 62 -11.07 -20.75 6.29
C LEU A 62 -11.25 -21.75 5.14
N PHE A 63 -10.50 -22.85 5.18
CA PHE A 63 -10.68 -24.04 4.36
C PHE A 63 -10.91 -25.25 5.25
N MET A 64 -12.02 -25.95 5.01
CA MET A 64 -12.37 -27.21 5.67
C MET A 64 -12.15 -28.43 4.77
N ASN A 65 -11.57 -28.21 3.58
CA ASN A 65 -11.20 -29.25 2.64
C ASN A 65 -9.74 -29.04 2.21
N VAL A 66 -8.94 -30.10 2.33
CA VAL A 66 -7.49 -30.04 2.04
C VAL A 66 -7.21 -29.83 0.56
N LYS A 67 -7.96 -30.46 -0.34
CA LYS A 67 -7.79 -30.29 -1.78
C LYS A 67 -8.07 -28.85 -2.19
N GLU A 68 -9.17 -28.27 -1.71
CA GLU A 68 -9.51 -26.87 -1.99
C GLU A 68 -8.43 -25.91 -1.47
N ALA A 69 -7.89 -26.17 -0.27
CA ALA A 69 -6.79 -25.39 0.27
C ALA A 69 -5.55 -25.46 -0.64
N LEU A 70 -5.17 -26.66 -1.11
CA LEU A 70 -4.03 -26.84 -2.02
C LEU A 70 -4.28 -26.22 -3.40
N ASP A 71 -5.47 -26.34 -3.97
CA ASP A 71 -5.86 -25.68 -5.22
C ASP A 71 -5.79 -24.16 -5.09
N PHE A 72 -6.25 -23.61 -3.96
CA PHE A 72 -6.15 -22.20 -3.69
C PHE A 72 -4.69 -21.75 -3.56
N ILE A 73 -3.88 -22.45 -2.75
CA ILE A 73 -2.46 -22.15 -2.55
C ILE A 73 -1.70 -22.15 -3.87
N GLU A 74 -1.91 -23.17 -4.71
CA GLU A 74 -1.23 -23.33 -5.99
C GLU A 74 -1.48 -22.16 -6.94
N ASN A 75 -2.71 -21.63 -6.94
CA ASN A 75 -3.12 -20.55 -7.84
C ASN A 75 -2.93 -19.14 -7.24
N ASN A 76 -2.80 -19.02 -5.92
CA ASN A 76 -2.90 -17.73 -5.21
C ASN A 76 -1.76 -17.48 -4.21
N MET A 77 -0.60 -18.14 -4.36
CA MET A 77 0.52 -18.05 -3.40
C MET A 77 1.01 -16.64 -3.08
N ASN A 78 0.82 -15.67 -3.99
CA ASN A 78 1.18 -14.26 -3.78
C ASN A 78 0.05 -13.40 -3.22
N PHE A 79 -1.12 -13.96 -2.90
CA PHE A 79 -2.31 -13.21 -2.46
C PHE A 79 -2.64 -13.42 -0.98
N PHE A 80 -1.80 -14.13 -0.23
CA PHE A 80 -1.92 -14.28 1.22
C PHE A 80 -0.54 -14.17 1.88
N ASP A 81 -0.56 -13.80 3.15
CA ASP A 81 0.65 -13.43 3.91
C ASP A 81 0.95 -14.40 5.05
N CYS A 82 -0.03 -15.19 5.50
CA CYS A 82 0.10 -16.15 6.59
C CYS A 82 -0.69 -17.42 6.29
N VAL A 83 -0.19 -18.56 6.78
CA VAL A 83 -0.93 -19.83 6.78
C VAL A 83 -0.94 -20.42 8.18
N VAL A 84 -2.13 -20.75 8.66
CA VAL A 84 -2.39 -21.41 9.94
C VAL A 84 -2.99 -22.78 9.63
N LEU A 85 -2.39 -23.84 10.17
CA LEU A 85 -2.75 -25.22 9.86
C LEU A 85 -3.03 -25.98 11.15
N ASP A 86 -4.09 -26.78 11.21
CA ASP A 86 -4.09 -27.91 12.11
C ASP A 86 -3.21 -29.06 11.57
N VAL A 87 -2.69 -29.89 12.48
CA VAL A 87 -1.88 -31.07 12.11
C VAL A 87 -2.77 -32.21 11.62
N ASN A 88 -3.86 -32.47 12.34
CA ASN A 88 -4.75 -33.57 12.04
C ASN A 88 -5.92 -33.04 11.21
N LEU A 89 -5.92 -33.33 9.91
CA LEU A 89 -6.97 -32.88 9.01
C LEU A 89 -7.76 -34.06 8.46
N ILE A 90 -7.94 -35.11 9.26
CA ILE A 90 -8.57 -36.36 8.81
C ILE A 90 -10.01 -36.13 8.36
N ASN A 91 -10.74 -35.21 9.00
CA ASN A 91 -12.13 -34.92 8.64
C ASN A 91 -12.25 -33.99 7.43
N ALA A 92 -11.17 -33.26 7.11
CA ALA A 92 -11.07 -32.36 5.95
C ALA A 92 -10.43 -33.04 4.72
N LEU A 93 -10.08 -34.31 4.85
CA LEU A 93 -9.37 -35.06 3.83
C LEU A 93 -10.37 -35.69 2.85
N ASP A 94 -10.39 -35.16 1.63
CA ASP A 94 -11.14 -35.70 0.50
C ASP A 94 -10.22 -35.88 -0.71
N GLU A 95 -10.58 -36.77 -1.63
CA GLU A 95 -9.84 -37.00 -2.88
C GLU A 95 -8.33 -37.27 -2.65
N ILE A 96 -8.01 -38.20 -1.73
CA ILE A 96 -6.65 -38.52 -1.27
C ILE A 96 -5.65 -38.72 -2.41
N ASP A 97 -6.05 -39.41 -3.48
CA ASP A 97 -5.19 -39.69 -4.63
C ASP A 97 -4.76 -38.41 -5.36
N ILE A 98 -5.66 -37.41 -5.45
CA ILE A 98 -5.35 -36.11 -6.05
C ILE A 98 -4.40 -35.30 -5.14
N ILE A 99 -4.63 -35.33 -3.82
CA ILE A 99 -3.74 -34.69 -2.85
C ILE A 99 -2.32 -35.27 -2.94
N LYS A 100 -2.20 -36.62 -3.01
CA LYS A 100 -0.92 -37.30 -3.19
C LYS A 100 -0.27 -36.94 -4.51
N GLU A 101 -1.03 -36.89 -5.61
CA GLU A 101 -0.49 -36.52 -6.91
C GLU A 101 0.08 -35.09 -6.88
N LYS A 102 -0.63 -34.14 -6.27
CA LYS A 102 -0.16 -32.76 -6.07
C LYS A 102 1.11 -32.70 -5.24
N CYS A 103 1.17 -33.42 -4.11
CA CYS A 103 2.36 -33.50 -3.27
C CYS A 103 3.55 -34.12 -4.04
N LYS A 104 3.31 -35.21 -4.76
CA LYS A 104 4.32 -35.91 -5.56
C LYS A 104 4.89 -35.02 -6.68
N LYS A 105 4.05 -34.23 -7.36
CA LYS A 105 4.48 -33.24 -8.37
C LYS A 105 5.44 -32.19 -7.79
N ARG A 106 5.37 -31.91 -6.49
CA ARG A 106 6.29 -31.02 -5.76
C ARG A 106 7.47 -31.75 -5.10
N GLY A 107 7.63 -33.05 -5.35
CA GLY A 107 8.70 -33.88 -4.79
C GLY A 107 8.50 -34.26 -3.32
N ILE A 108 7.25 -34.34 -2.87
CA ILE A 108 6.88 -34.77 -1.51
C ILE A 108 6.32 -36.19 -1.61
N ASN A 109 7.00 -37.14 -0.99
CA ASN A 109 6.54 -38.52 -0.91
C ASN A 109 5.72 -38.71 0.36
N ILE A 110 4.53 -39.29 0.21
CA ILE A 110 3.64 -39.66 1.30
C ILE A 110 3.73 -41.18 1.43
N ASP A 111 4.52 -41.65 2.39
CA ASP A 111 4.94 -43.05 2.49
C ASP A 111 3.81 -43.98 3.00
N GLU A 112 2.88 -43.47 3.81
CA GLU A 112 1.80 -44.27 4.41
C GLU A 112 0.44 -43.56 4.32
N GLU A 113 -0.54 -44.19 3.66
CA GLU A 113 -1.92 -43.70 3.56
C GLU A 113 -2.58 -43.47 4.93
N LYS A 114 -2.27 -44.34 5.89
CA LYS A 114 -2.92 -44.33 7.22
C LYS A 114 -2.59 -43.08 8.04
N ASP A 115 -1.49 -42.41 7.70
CA ASP A 115 -0.97 -41.27 8.44
C ASP A 115 -1.19 -39.94 7.70
N ILE A 116 -1.77 -39.96 6.48
CA ILE A 116 -1.95 -38.75 5.67
C ILE A 116 -2.88 -37.73 6.35
N GLY A 117 -4.02 -38.17 6.89
CA GLY A 117 -4.94 -37.30 7.62
C GLY A 117 -4.33 -36.79 8.92
N LYS A 118 -3.68 -37.70 9.67
CA LYS A 118 -3.07 -37.41 10.99
C LYS A 118 -1.97 -36.36 10.95
N TYR A 119 -1.22 -36.28 9.85
CA TYR A 119 -0.11 -35.34 9.66
C TYR A 119 -0.31 -34.42 8.46
N CYS A 120 -1.54 -34.26 8.00
CA CYS A 120 -1.86 -33.51 6.78
C CYS A 120 -1.32 -32.08 6.81
N GLY A 121 -1.42 -31.40 7.97
CA GLY A 121 -0.84 -30.07 8.15
C GLY A 121 0.66 -30.01 7.84
N TYR A 122 1.42 -31.07 8.15
CA TYR A 122 2.85 -31.13 7.82
C TYR A 122 3.11 -31.39 6.33
N TYR A 123 2.22 -32.12 5.64
CA TYR A 123 2.31 -32.26 4.19
C TYR A 123 1.98 -30.94 3.47
N ILE A 124 0.99 -30.18 3.95
CA ILE A 124 0.71 -28.83 3.45
C ILE A 124 1.90 -27.89 3.72
N TYR A 125 2.51 -27.96 4.91
CA TYR A 125 3.74 -27.21 5.23
C TYR A 125 4.87 -27.52 4.24
N LEU A 126 5.14 -28.80 3.99
CA LEU A 126 6.14 -29.23 3.01
C LEU A 126 5.81 -28.74 1.60
N TYR A 127 4.52 -28.75 1.22
CA TYR A 127 4.05 -28.24 -0.06
C TYR A 127 4.35 -26.74 -0.22
N LEU A 128 4.04 -25.95 0.80
CA LEU A 128 4.31 -24.51 0.86
C LEU A 128 5.82 -24.23 0.80
N LEU A 129 6.62 -24.96 1.59
CA LEU A 129 8.09 -24.86 1.58
C LEU A 129 8.66 -25.15 0.18
N LYS A 130 8.23 -26.24 -0.46
CA LYS A 130 8.67 -26.60 -1.82
C LYS A 130 8.18 -25.64 -2.89
N SER A 131 7.12 -24.89 -2.60
CA SER A 131 6.61 -23.83 -3.47
C SER A 131 7.31 -22.48 -3.24
N GLY A 132 8.21 -22.38 -2.27
CA GLY A 132 8.98 -21.17 -1.98
C GLY A 132 8.24 -20.18 -1.08
N PHE A 133 7.22 -20.62 -0.36
CA PHE A 133 6.53 -19.81 0.64
C PHE A 133 7.40 -19.66 1.92
N PRO A 134 7.48 -18.47 2.53
CA PRO A 134 8.30 -18.26 3.73
C PRO A 134 7.81 -19.11 4.91
N THR A 135 8.70 -19.91 5.49
CA THR A 135 8.35 -20.86 6.56
C THR A 135 8.02 -20.19 7.89
N ASP A 136 8.58 -19.00 8.14
CA ASP A 136 8.27 -18.16 9.29
C ASP A 136 6.84 -17.60 9.26
N ARG A 137 6.17 -17.68 8.10
CA ARG A 137 4.77 -17.29 7.87
C ARG A 137 3.80 -18.47 7.92
N ILE A 138 4.26 -19.65 8.35
CA ILE A 138 3.42 -20.84 8.54
C ILE A 138 3.41 -21.23 10.01
N CYS A 139 2.21 -21.33 10.58
CA CYS A 139 1.98 -21.76 11.96
C CYS A 139 1.15 -23.03 12.00
N ILE A 140 1.61 -24.00 12.80
CA ILE A 140 0.81 -25.13 13.24
C ILE A 140 0.03 -24.71 14.49
N PHE A 141 -1.30 -24.63 14.40
CA PHE A 141 -2.19 -24.28 15.49
C PHE A 141 -3.06 -25.47 15.85
N THR A 142 -2.61 -26.28 16.81
CA THR A 142 -3.15 -27.63 17.02
C THR A 142 -3.42 -27.97 18.48
N GLY A 143 -4.39 -28.85 18.73
CA GLY A 143 -4.57 -29.52 20.02
C GLY A 143 -3.47 -30.55 20.31
N ASN A 144 -2.78 -31.05 19.28
CA ASN A 144 -1.80 -32.13 19.35
C ASN A 144 -0.36 -31.64 19.64
N LYS A 145 -0.21 -30.57 20.43
CA LYS A 145 1.10 -30.00 20.80
C LYS A 145 1.74 -30.77 21.95
N GLY A 146 3.03 -31.12 21.86
CA GLY A 146 3.80 -31.67 22.99
C GLY A 146 4.82 -32.77 22.62
N GLU A 147 5.75 -33.06 23.55
CA GLU A 147 6.69 -34.17 23.44
C GLU A 147 5.91 -35.50 23.36
N LYS A 148 6.24 -36.35 22.38
CA LYS A 148 5.54 -37.60 22.02
C LYS A 148 4.18 -37.45 21.32
N ASN A 149 3.72 -36.23 21.03
CA ASN A 149 2.58 -36.00 20.14
C ASN A 149 3.04 -35.86 18.68
N SER A 150 2.08 -35.68 17.77
CA SER A 150 2.31 -35.48 16.33
C SER A 150 3.33 -34.37 16.06
N THR A 151 3.32 -33.31 16.87
CA THR A 151 4.19 -32.14 16.71
C THR A 151 5.66 -32.42 17.03
N GLY A 152 5.97 -32.92 18.24
CA GLY A 152 7.36 -33.21 18.63
C GLY A 152 8.03 -34.25 17.73
N THR A 153 7.27 -35.25 17.27
CA THR A 153 7.80 -36.28 16.35
C THR A 153 8.26 -35.68 15.01
N TRP A 154 7.48 -34.75 14.46
CA TRP A 154 7.80 -34.11 13.18
C TRP A 154 8.83 -32.99 13.32
N GLU A 155 8.82 -32.24 14.41
CA GLU A 155 9.87 -31.27 14.73
C GLU A 155 11.25 -31.94 14.75
N ASP A 156 11.37 -33.10 15.41
CA ASP A 156 12.62 -33.89 15.40
C ASP A 156 13.02 -34.34 13.99
N LYS A 157 12.05 -34.76 13.16
CA LYS A 157 12.31 -35.17 11.77
C LYS A 157 12.82 -33.99 10.94
N PHE A 158 12.20 -32.81 11.07
CA PHE A 158 12.63 -31.60 10.37
C PHE A 158 14.05 -31.21 10.78
N LEU A 159 14.34 -31.17 12.08
CA LEU A 159 15.67 -30.81 12.59
C LEU A 159 16.75 -31.78 12.09
N LYS A 160 16.48 -33.10 12.11
CA LYS A 160 17.40 -34.12 11.56
C LYS A 160 17.62 -33.96 10.06
N ALA A 161 16.63 -33.46 9.32
CA ALA A 161 16.71 -33.17 7.89
C ALA A 161 17.31 -31.79 7.58
N GLY A 162 17.68 -30.99 8.59
CA GLY A 162 18.17 -29.62 8.41
C GLY A 162 17.08 -28.63 7.96
N ILE A 163 15.81 -28.96 8.17
CA ILE A 163 14.66 -28.11 7.86
C ILE A 163 14.25 -27.38 9.14
N VAL A 164 14.02 -26.08 9.06
CA VAL A 164 13.44 -25.31 10.17
C VAL A 164 11.99 -25.75 10.35
N PRO A 165 11.56 -26.25 11.52
CA PRO A 165 10.17 -26.63 11.73
C PRO A 165 9.26 -25.38 11.77
N PRO A 166 7.98 -25.51 11.37
CA PRO A 166 7.02 -24.42 11.50
C PRO A 166 6.77 -24.09 12.98
N LYS A 167 6.31 -22.87 13.27
CA LYS A 167 5.94 -22.49 14.63
C LYS A 167 4.75 -23.31 15.10
N SER A 168 4.85 -24.00 16.23
CA SER A 168 3.74 -24.75 16.83
C SER A 168 3.11 -24.02 18.03
N ILE A 169 1.80 -23.76 17.97
CA ILE A 169 0.99 -23.09 19.00
C ILE A 169 -0.16 -24.02 19.43
N ASN A 170 -0.43 -24.13 20.73
CA ASN A 170 -1.55 -24.95 21.20
C ASN A 170 -2.88 -24.23 20.88
N ARG A 171 -3.92 -24.95 20.48
CA ARG A 171 -5.26 -24.40 20.19
C ARG A 171 -5.85 -23.53 21.32
N ASN A 172 -5.45 -23.74 22.57
CA ASN A 172 -5.89 -22.95 23.73
C ASN A 172 -5.12 -21.63 23.89
N GLU A 173 -4.00 -21.44 23.17
CA GLU A 173 -3.10 -20.29 23.30
C GLU A 173 -3.39 -19.21 22.24
N LYS A 174 -4.66 -18.76 22.12
CA LYS A 174 -5.12 -17.79 21.11
C LYS A 174 -4.31 -16.48 21.11
N GLU A 175 -3.97 -15.97 22.29
CA GLU A 175 -3.13 -14.78 22.41
C GLU A 175 -1.73 -14.98 21.80
N LYS A 176 -1.18 -16.20 21.88
CA LYS A 176 0.11 -16.50 21.22
C LYS A 176 -0.04 -16.57 19.71
N LEU A 177 -1.17 -17.08 19.21
CA LEU A 177 -1.48 -17.05 17.78
C LEU A 177 -1.55 -15.60 17.28
N GLN A 178 -2.30 -14.74 17.96
CA GLN A 178 -2.42 -13.33 17.58
C GLN A 178 -1.08 -12.60 17.62
N LYS A 179 -0.27 -12.80 18.66
CA LYS A 179 1.11 -12.26 18.74
C LYS A 179 2.02 -12.78 17.62
N TRP A 180 1.85 -14.03 17.21
CA TRP A 180 2.59 -14.57 16.07
C TRP A 180 2.12 -13.91 14.77
N ILE A 181 0.82 -13.74 14.55
CA ILE A 181 0.30 -13.00 13.38
C ILE A 181 0.83 -11.57 13.37
N ASP A 182 0.82 -10.86 14.51
CA ASP A 182 1.43 -9.54 14.65
C ASP A 182 2.89 -9.56 14.20
N SER A 183 3.65 -10.60 14.58
CA SER A 183 5.06 -10.73 14.21
C SER A 183 5.30 -10.84 12.71
N CYS A 184 4.35 -11.41 11.96
CA CYS A 184 4.40 -11.50 10.50
C CYS A 184 4.31 -10.13 9.79
N TYR A 185 3.91 -9.07 10.50
CA TYR A 185 3.81 -7.69 9.98
C TYR A 185 4.67 -6.68 10.76
N ILE A 186 5.60 -7.16 11.59
CA ILE A 186 6.64 -6.29 12.19
C ILE A 186 7.56 -5.75 11.09
N ASN A 187 7.86 -6.59 10.09
CA ASN A 187 8.59 -6.15 8.91
C ASN A 187 7.74 -5.15 8.12
N SER A 188 8.37 -4.03 7.83
CA SER A 188 7.74 -2.85 7.25
C SER A 188 7.29 -3.11 5.79
N TYR A 189 8.05 -3.91 5.02
CA TYR A 189 7.65 -4.38 3.69
C TYR A 189 6.33 -5.15 3.70
N HIS A 190 6.17 -6.14 4.58
CA HIS A 190 4.95 -6.95 4.62
C HIS A 190 3.75 -6.18 5.15
N LYS A 191 3.96 -5.23 6.05
CA LYS A 191 2.94 -4.27 6.44
C LYS A 191 2.47 -3.44 5.24
N THR A 192 3.40 -2.89 4.46
CA THR A 192 3.11 -2.12 3.24
C THR A 192 2.37 -2.96 2.21
N ARG A 193 2.83 -4.19 1.96
CA ARG A 193 2.19 -5.15 1.07
C ARG A 193 0.74 -5.41 1.47
N CYS A 194 0.47 -5.71 2.75
CA CYS A 194 -0.88 -5.92 3.26
C CYS A 194 -1.77 -4.68 3.02
N THR A 195 -1.25 -3.48 3.28
CA THR A 195 -1.95 -2.21 3.00
C THR A 195 -2.29 -2.05 1.52
N VAL A 196 -1.34 -2.34 0.62
CA VAL A 196 -1.55 -2.26 -0.83
C VAL A 196 -2.68 -3.19 -1.27
N TYR A 197 -2.66 -4.45 -0.84
CA TYR A 197 -3.68 -5.43 -1.22
C TYR A 197 -5.06 -5.07 -0.66
N LYS A 198 -5.14 -4.67 0.61
CA LYS A 198 -6.40 -4.19 1.21
C LYS A 198 -7.00 -3.02 0.44
N ALA A 199 -6.17 -2.05 0.07
CA ALA A 199 -6.61 -0.90 -0.71
C ALA A 199 -7.06 -1.29 -2.13
N CYS A 200 -6.28 -2.12 -2.81
CA CYS A 200 -6.59 -2.57 -4.16
C CYS A 200 -7.88 -3.39 -4.19
N GLU A 201 -8.08 -4.32 -3.26
CA GLU A 201 -9.31 -5.10 -3.17
C GLU A 201 -10.54 -4.23 -2.90
N HIS A 202 -10.42 -3.30 -1.95
CA HIS A 202 -11.50 -2.35 -1.64
C HIS A 202 -11.93 -1.57 -2.89
N TRP A 203 -10.97 -0.98 -3.61
CA TRP A 203 -11.27 -0.17 -4.78
C TRP A 203 -11.69 -1.01 -5.98
N LYS A 204 -11.14 -2.20 -6.19
CA LYS A 204 -11.62 -3.12 -7.23
C LYS A 204 -13.07 -3.51 -7.02
N LYS A 205 -13.48 -3.76 -5.77
CA LYS A 205 -14.87 -4.03 -5.43
C LYS A 205 -15.76 -2.82 -5.73
N TRP A 206 -15.39 -1.65 -5.22
CA TRP A 206 -16.13 -0.42 -5.49
C TRP A 206 -16.25 -0.14 -7.00
N LEU A 207 -15.18 -0.34 -7.77
CA LEU A 207 -15.16 -0.21 -9.23
C LEU A 207 -16.01 -1.27 -9.94
N GLY A 208 -16.19 -2.46 -9.37
CA GLY A 208 -17.10 -3.48 -9.89
C GLY A 208 -18.57 -3.15 -9.69
N ASP A 209 -18.89 -2.30 -8.69
CA ASP A 209 -20.25 -1.91 -8.33
C ASP A 209 -20.71 -0.62 -9.05
N ILE A 210 -19.81 0.11 -9.73
CA ILE A 210 -20.17 1.34 -10.45
C ILE A 210 -20.69 1.05 -11.87
N ASN A 211 -21.78 1.72 -12.23
CA ASN A 211 -22.38 1.62 -13.57
C ASN A 211 -22.05 2.81 -14.49
N GLU A 212 -21.62 3.93 -13.92
CA GLU A 212 -21.35 5.17 -14.66
C GLU A 212 -19.89 5.58 -14.52
N LYS A 213 -19.21 5.84 -15.64
CA LYS A 213 -17.82 6.35 -15.64
C LYS A 213 -17.67 7.64 -14.84
N TYR A 214 -18.70 8.48 -14.87
CA TYR A 214 -18.74 9.73 -14.13
C TYR A 214 -18.93 9.54 -12.62
N ALA A 215 -19.15 8.32 -12.11
CA ALA A 215 -19.07 8.07 -10.67
C ALA A 215 -17.63 8.21 -10.15
N ILE A 216 -16.64 7.90 -10.99
CA ILE A 216 -15.20 7.98 -10.70
C ILE A 216 -14.78 9.44 -10.57
N ALA A 217 -14.21 9.82 -9.42
CA ALA A 217 -13.80 11.20 -9.14
C ALA A 217 -12.81 11.75 -10.16
N PHE A 218 -11.83 10.94 -10.59
CA PHE A 218 -10.91 11.30 -11.67
C PHE A 218 -11.66 11.75 -12.92
N ASN A 219 -12.65 10.95 -13.35
CA ASN A 219 -13.37 11.23 -14.57
C ASN A 219 -14.20 12.51 -14.45
N LYS A 220 -14.84 12.76 -13.30
CA LYS A 220 -15.55 14.03 -13.02
C LYS A 220 -14.67 15.26 -13.17
N LEU A 221 -13.40 15.15 -12.74
CA LEU A 221 -12.47 16.27 -12.72
C LEU A 221 -11.85 16.53 -14.11
N TYR A 222 -11.60 15.47 -14.88
CA TYR A 222 -10.83 15.56 -16.11
C TYR A 222 -11.68 15.54 -17.39
N TYR A 223 -12.89 14.99 -17.35
CA TYR A 223 -13.80 14.91 -18.49
C TYR A 223 -15.11 15.65 -18.17
N SER A 224 -15.63 16.42 -19.13
CA SER A 224 -16.91 17.14 -18.97
C SER A 224 -18.07 16.30 -19.52
N LYS A 225 -19.20 16.28 -18.77
CA LYS A 225 -20.41 15.49 -19.08
C LYS A 225 -20.88 15.54 -20.54
N GLU A 226 -20.75 16.68 -21.21
CA GLU A 226 -21.35 16.91 -22.52
C GLU A 226 -20.45 16.54 -23.73
N ASP A 227 -19.11 16.50 -23.58
CA ASP A 227 -18.19 16.40 -24.74
C ASP A 227 -17.30 15.14 -24.78
N ASP A 228 -17.10 14.43 -23.66
CA ASP A 228 -15.94 13.50 -23.52
C ASP A 228 -16.24 12.17 -22.80
N GLU A 229 -17.46 11.63 -22.86
CA GLU A 229 -17.74 10.26 -22.34
C GLU A 229 -16.90 9.18 -23.05
N LYS A 230 -16.55 9.40 -24.33
CA LYS A 230 -15.62 8.57 -25.10
C LYS A 230 -14.17 8.62 -24.58
N SER A 231 -13.79 9.73 -23.98
CA SER A 231 -12.42 9.99 -23.50
C SER A 231 -12.24 9.57 -22.02
N SER A 232 -13.35 9.34 -21.31
CA SER A 232 -13.35 8.93 -19.89
C SER A 232 -12.80 7.52 -19.70
N ILE A 233 -12.09 7.31 -18.59
CA ILE A 233 -11.43 6.04 -18.29
C ILE A 233 -12.45 5.04 -17.73
N GLU A 234 -12.45 3.82 -18.28
CA GLU A 234 -13.32 2.73 -17.82
C GLU A 234 -12.92 2.19 -16.45
N ALA A 235 -13.89 1.68 -15.69
CA ALA A 235 -13.65 1.04 -14.40
C ALA A 235 -12.62 -0.11 -14.51
N ASP A 236 -12.75 -0.95 -15.55
CA ASP A 236 -11.84 -2.06 -15.82
C ASP A 236 -10.39 -1.63 -16.05
N VAL A 237 -10.17 -0.42 -16.57
CA VAL A 237 -8.83 0.12 -16.77
C VAL A 237 -8.18 0.45 -15.41
N PHE A 238 -8.95 0.98 -14.46
CA PHE A 238 -8.49 1.16 -13.08
C PHE A 238 -8.30 -0.17 -12.35
N ILE A 239 -9.20 -1.14 -12.52
CA ILE A 239 -9.06 -2.50 -11.95
C ILE A 239 -7.75 -3.15 -12.44
N ASN A 240 -7.46 -3.04 -13.74
CA ASN A 240 -6.22 -3.56 -14.32
C ASN A 240 -4.97 -2.86 -13.78
N MET A 241 -5.04 -1.54 -13.54
CA MET A 241 -3.96 -0.81 -12.88
C MET A 241 -3.73 -1.33 -11.45
N LEU A 242 -4.79 -1.53 -10.65
CA LEU A 242 -4.70 -2.05 -9.29
C LEU A 242 -4.13 -3.47 -9.25
N ASN A 243 -4.57 -4.36 -10.14
CA ASN A 243 -4.01 -5.71 -10.29
C ASN A 243 -2.51 -5.67 -10.60
N ARG A 244 -2.07 -4.75 -11.48
CA ARG A 244 -0.64 -4.59 -11.78
C ARG A 244 0.17 -4.11 -10.58
N VAL A 245 -0.40 -3.25 -9.73
CA VAL A 245 0.25 -2.82 -8.49
C VAL A 245 0.42 -4.01 -7.54
N GLU A 246 -0.62 -4.82 -7.32
CA GLU A 246 -0.54 -6.03 -6.48
C GLU A 246 0.56 -6.99 -6.95
N MET A 247 0.66 -7.23 -8.27
CA MET A 247 1.67 -8.13 -8.86
C MET A 247 3.11 -7.73 -8.59
N LEU A 248 3.39 -6.47 -8.24
CA LEU A 248 4.74 -5.99 -7.93
C LEU A 248 5.22 -6.38 -6.52
N TYR A 249 4.33 -6.84 -5.64
CA TYR A 249 4.64 -7.16 -4.26
C TYR A 249 4.70 -8.68 -4.03
N PRO A 250 5.83 -9.35 -4.28
CA PRO A 250 5.99 -10.77 -3.96
C PRO A 250 5.88 -11.03 -2.45
N ILE A 251 5.50 -12.25 -2.07
CA ILE A 251 5.46 -12.65 -0.64
C ILE A 251 6.86 -12.69 -0.01
N ASN A 252 7.87 -13.10 -0.78
CA ASN A 252 9.26 -13.02 -0.39
C ASN A 252 9.74 -11.58 -0.52
N GLU A 253 10.25 -11.00 0.57
CA GLU A 253 10.76 -9.65 0.56
C GLU A 253 11.93 -9.55 -0.44
N PRO A 254 11.87 -8.61 -1.41
CA PRO A 254 12.96 -8.41 -2.36
C PRO A 254 14.15 -7.75 -1.67
N SER A 255 15.36 -8.03 -2.16
CA SER A 255 16.59 -7.38 -1.67
C SER A 255 16.60 -5.86 -1.82
N ASN A 256 15.79 -5.32 -2.73
CA ASN A 256 15.62 -3.88 -2.97
C ASN A 256 14.14 -3.48 -2.99
N SER A 257 13.52 -3.42 -1.80
CA SER A 257 12.12 -3.01 -1.62
C SER A 257 11.84 -1.60 -2.15
N ASN A 258 12.81 -0.67 -2.09
CA ASN A 258 12.66 0.69 -2.63
C ASN A 258 12.38 0.69 -4.15
N ALA A 259 12.95 -0.25 -4.90
CA ALA A 259 12.67 -0.39 -6.32
C ALA A 259 11.23 -0.84 -6.58
N VAL A 260 10.70 -1.75 -5.76
CA VAL A 260 9.28 -2.17 -5.83
C VAL A 260 8.37 -0.99 -5.55
N TYR A 261 8.65 -0.21 -4.50
CA TYR A 261 7.88 0.98 -4.17
C TYR A 261 7.86 2.01 -5.31
N TYR A 262 9.03 2.28 -5.90
CA TYR A 262 9.14 3.20 -7.03
C TYR A 262 8.33 2.73 -8.25
N GLN A 263 8.44 1.44 -8.62
CA GLN A 263 7.70 0.85 -9.74
C GLN A 263 6.18 0.84 -9.48
N ALA A 264 5.75 0.49 -8.28
CA ALA A 264 4.34 0.52 -7.89
C ALA A 264 3.76 1.93 -8.00
N LEU A 265 4.52 2.94 -7.60
CA LEU A 265 4.11 4.33 -7.81
C LEU A 265 4.08 4.72 -9.30
N GLN A 266 4.99 4.24 -10.13
CA GLN A 266 4.93 4.50 -11.58
C GLN A 266 3.64 3.93 -12.20
N VAL A 267 3.21 2.74 -11.77
CA VAL A 267 1.97 2.12 -12.22
C VAL A 267 0.75 2.90 -11.72
N ILE A 268 0.65 3.13 -10.40
CA ILE A 268 -0.53 3.76 -9.82
C ILE A 268 -0.70 5.21 -10.29
N THR A 269 0.37 5.95 -10.57
CA THR A 269 0.27 7.35 -11.01
C THR A 269 0.07 7.53 -12.52
N SER A 270 0.05 6.44 -13.29
CA SER A 270 0.14 6.44 -14.76
C SER A 270 -0.87 7.33 -15.49
N PHE A 271 -2.11 7.47 -14.99
CA PHE A 271 -3.15 8.28 -15.64
C PHE A 271 -3.01 9.79 -15.44
N HIS A 272 -2.12 10.24 -14.56
CA HIS A 272 -1.89 11.67 -14.29
C HIS A 272 -0.98 12.31 -15.36
N GLU A 273 -1.39 12.30 -16.63
CA GLU A 273 -0.63 12.87 -17.75
C GLU A 273 -0.75 14.41 -17.88
N GLU A 274 0.10 15.03 -18.72
CA GLU A 274 0.21 16.49 -18.88
C GLU A 274 -1.04 17.21 -19.42
N SER A 275 -1.96 16.48 -20.05
CA SER A 275 -3.15 17.00 -20.75
C SER A 275 -4.36 17.27 -19.84
N ALA A 276 -4.23 17.00 -18.55
CA ALA A 276 -5.34 17.00 -17.62
C ALA A 276 -5.79 18.45 -17.28
N LYS A 277 -7.09 18.78 -17.45
CA LYS A 277 -7.72 20.11 -17.23
C LYS A 277 -7.73 20.56 -15.74
N ILE A 278 -6.67 20.31 -14.97
CA ILE A 278 -6.51 20.65 -13.54
C ILE A 278 -6.71 22.14 -13.24
N LYS A 279 -6.55 23.00 -14.26
CA LYS A 279 -6.86 24.45 -14.19
C LYS A 279 -8.32 24.72 -13.81
N LYS A 280 -9.24 23.77 -14.03
CA LYS A 280 -10.66 23.88 -13.64
C LYS A 280 -10.90 23.68 -12.14
N ILE A 281 -9.94 23.13 -11.41
CA ILE A 281 -10.04 22.95 -9.96
C ILE A 281 -9.60 24.25 -9.28
N ASN A 282 -10.34 24.68 -8.24
CA ASN A 282 -9.98 25.85 -7.44
C ASN A 282 -8.55 25.72 -6.87
N ASP A 283 -7.73 26.77 -7.05
CA ASP A 283 -6.34 26.86 -6.60
C ASP A 283 -6.17 26.60 -5.09
N GLY A 284 -7.16 26.94 -4.26
CA GLY A 284 -7.12 26.72 -2.81
C GLY A 284 -7.44 25.30 -2.36
N SER A 285 -7.86 24.39 -3.24
CA SER A 285 -8.35 23.07 -2.84
C SER A 285 -7.23 22.06 -2.55
N LYS A 286 -7.32 21.34 -1.41
CA LYS A 286 -6.40 20.25 -1.04
C LYS A 286 -6.28 19.21 -2.17
N ILE A 287 -7.38 18.88 -2.85
CA ILE A 287 -7.39 17.89 -3.93
C ILE A 287 -6.54 18.32 -5.14
N LYS A 288 -6.49 19.62 -5.44
CA LYS A 288 -5.66 20.15 -6.53
C LYS A 288 -4.19 19.93 -6.26
N ARG A 289 -3.76 20.16 -5.01
CA ARG A 289 -2.37 19.98 -4.55
C ARG A 289 -1.93 18.53 -4.71
N TYR A 290 -2.80 17.61 -4.30
CA TYR A 290 -2.59 16.17 -4.46
C TYR A 290 -2.46 15.76 -5.93
N HIS A 291 -3.39 16.17 -6.80
CA HIS A 291 -3.28 15.90 -8.24
C HIS A 291 -1.99 16.48 -8.85
N GLN A 292 -1.60 17.69 -8.43
CA GLN A 292 -0.39 18.34 -8.93
C GLN A 292 0.88 17.59 -8.51
N ALA A 293 0.96 17.15 -7.24
CA ALA A 293 2.08 16.38 -6.73
C ALA A 293 2.18 15.02 -7.42
N VAL A 294 1.07 14.29 -7.54
CA VAL A 294 1.01 12.99 -8.23
C VAL A 294 1.42 13.12 -9.70
N ARG A 295 0.95 14.16 -10.40
CA ARG A 295 1.34 14.46 -11.78
C ARG A 295 2.84 14.74 -11.90
N ASN A 296 3.39 15.56 -11.01
CA ASN A 296 4.82 15.86 -11.01
C ASN A 296 5.65 14.59 -10.78
N TYR A 297 5.27 13.76 -9.81
CA TYR A 297 5.91 12.45 -9.60
C TYR A 297 5.87 11.60 -10.87
N ARG A 298 4.70 11.42 -11.48
CA ARG A 298 4.52 10.63 -12.71
C ARG A 298 5.47 11.12 -13.81
N ASN A 299 5.50 12.42 -14.06
CA ASN A 299 6.35 13.00 -15.12
C ASN A 299 7.85 12.83 -14.81
N TRP A 300 8.27 13.12 -13.57
CA TRP A 300 9.66 12.97 -13.18
C TRP A 300 10.11 11.51 -13.22
N ALA A 301 9.26 10.58 -12.78
CA ALA A 301 9.55 9.16 -12.79
C ALA A 301 9.59 8.59 -14.22
N ALA A 302 8.66 8.96 -15.09
CA ALA A 302 8.60 8.51 -16.49
C ALA A 302 9.83 8.95 -17.31
N HIS A 303 10.41 10.11 -17.00
CA HIS A 303 11.59 10.63 -17.68
C HIS A 303 12.92 10.34 -16.95
N ASN A 304 12.92 9.40 -15.98
CA ASN A 304 14.10 9.05 -15.16
C ASN A 304 14.74 10.24 -14.43
N LYS A 305 13.95 11.30 -14.18
CA LYS A 305 14.37 12.53 -13.49
C LYS A 305 14.11 12.48 -12.00
N PHE A 306 13.44 11.44 -11.49
CA PHE A 306 13.24 11.19 -10.07
C PHE A 306 14.31 10.24 -9.50
N LYS A 307 14.69 10.41 -8.24
CA LYS A 307 15.62 9.53 -7.53
C LYS A 307 14.92 8.27 -7.03
N CYS A 308 14.92 7.22 -7.85
CA CYS A 308 14.25 5.95 -7.53
C CYS A 308 14.69 5.30 -6.21
N ASN A 309 15.97 5.39 -5.85
CA ASN A 309 16.51 4.75 -4.64
C ASN A 309 16.11 5.44 -3.33
N GLU A 310 15.49 6.63 -3.39
CA GLU A 310 15.09 7.40 -2.19
C GLU A 310 13.67 7.07 -1.70
N ILE A 311 12.84 6.36 -2.48
CA ILE A 311 11.46 6.04 -2.05
C ILE A 311 11.51 5.02 -0.91
N SER A 312 11.36 5.51 0.32
CA SER A 312 11.10 4.67 1.49
C SER A 312 9.66 4.21 1.53
N GLU A 313 9.36 3.30 2.46
CA GLU A 313 7.99 2.84 2.71
C GLU A 313 7.03 3.96 3.10
N GLU A 314 7.46 4.87 3.97
CA GLU A 314 6.61 5.97 4.43
C GLU A 314 6.26 6.87 3.26
N MET A 315 7.26 7.19 2.42
CA MET A 315 7.07 7.96 1.19
C MET A 315 6.11 7.26 0.23
N PHE A 316 6.30 5.96 0.03
CA PHE A 316 5.45 5.14 -0.82
C PHE A 316 4.00 5.17 -0.35
N THR A 317 3.79 4.82 0.93
CA THR A 317 2.45 4.71 1.52
C THR A 317 1.71 6.04 1.41
N TYR A 318 2.40 7.15 1.68
CA TYR A 318 1.83 8.48 1.51
C TYR A 318 1.37 8.72 0.06
N ILE A 319 2.27 8.66 -0.94
CA ILE A 319 1.92 8.98 -2.33
C ILE A 319 0.89 8.00 -2.89
N PHE A 320 0.96 6.72 -2.52
CA PHE A 320 -0.01 5.70 -2.92
C PHE A 320 -1.41 6.07 -2.45
N CYS A 321 -1.58 6.39 -1.16
CA CYS A 321 -2.87 6.80 -0.60
C CYS A 321 -3.40 8.07 -1.25
N ILE A 322 -2.57 9.09 -1.44
CA ILE A 322 -2.98 10.33 -2.12
C ILE A 322 -3.43 10.04 -3.55
N THR A 323 -2.71 9.18 -4.27
CA THR A 323 -3.03 8.82 -5.64
C THR A 323 -4.38 8.11 -5.74
N LEU A 324 -4.69 7.19 -4.84
CA LEU A 324 -6.01 6.55 -4.80
C LEU A 324 -7.13 7.58 -4.55
N ARG A 325 -6.90 8.59 -3.70
CA ARG A 325 -7.86 9.69 -3.49
C ARG A 325 -8.07 10.49 -4.76
N THR A 326 -6.99 10.83 -5.47
CA THR A 326 -7.11 11.53 -6.75
C THR A 326 -7.92 10.75 -7.78
N TYR A 327 -8.04 9.42 -7.63
CA TYR A 327 -8.88 8.62 -8.51
C TYR A 327 -10.35 8.51 -8.08
N PHE A 328 -10.64 8.27 -6.80
CA PHE A 328 -11.88 7.59 -6.45
C PHE A 328 -12.78 8.24 -5.37
N ILE A 329 -12.51 9.45 -4.88
CA ILE A 329 -13.21 10.06 -3.72
C ILE A 329 -14.71 9.70 -3.54
N GLU A 330 -14.96 8.79 -2.57
CA GLU A 330 -15.68 9.01 -1.31
C GLU A 330 -14.70 8.68 -0.16
N VAL A 331 -14.69 9.50 0.88
CA VAL A 331 -13.79 9.44 2.04
C VAL A 331 -14.63 9.06 3.25
N ASP A 332 -14.14 8.14 4.11
CA ASP A 332 -14.32 8.23 5.58
C ASP A 332 -13.74 7.06 6.40
N LYS A 333 -13.36 5.90 5.84
CA LYS A 333 -12.90 4.76 6.68
C LYS A 333 -11.81 3.86 6.08
N GLN A 334 -11.00 4.37 5.14
CA GLN A 334 -10.18 3.51 4.27
C GLN A 334 -8.97 2.82 4.90
N PHE A 335 -8.46 3.32 6.02
CA PHE A 335 -7.26 2.76 6.65
C PHE A 335 -7.42 2.77 8.18
N CYS A 336 -8.32 1.96 8.70
CA CYS A 336 -8.28 1.59 10.12
C CYS A 336 -7.25 0.47 10.28
N ILE A 337 -6.08 0.80 10.84
CA ILE A 337 -5.22 -0.19 11.48
C ILE A 337 -5.63 -0.14 12.96
N ASP A 338 -6.49 -1.09 13.34
CA ASP A 338 -7.03 -1.34 14.68
C ASP A 338 -8.31 -0.56 15.08
N ASN A 339 -9.16 -1.26 15.84
CA ASN A 339 -10.51 -0.89 16.30
C ASN A 339 -10.53 0.30 17.29
N VAL A 340 -10.15 1.47 16.82
CA VAL A 340 -10.45 2.75 17.46
C VAL A 340 -11.33 3.55 16.50
N GLU A 341 -12.29 4.28 17.07
CA GLU A 341 -13.38 5.03 16.45
C GLU A 341 -13.15 5.55 15.02
N SER A 342 -14.23 5.69 14.25
CA SER A 342 -14.19 6.38 12.96
C SER A 342 -13.78 7.84 13.16
N ILE A 343 -12.49 8.08 13.01
CA ILE A 343 -11.86 9.38 13.09
C ILE A 343 -11.55 9.80 11.65
N ASP A 344 -11.68 11.09 11.37
CA ASP A 344 -11.11 11.78 10.21
C ASP A 344 -9.61 11.44 10.05
N CYS A 345 -9.31 10.31 9.41
CA CYS A 345 -8.09 9.55 9.63
C CYS A 345 -6.84 10.10 8.91
N TYR A 346 -7.01 11.08 8.02
CA TYR A 346 -5.95 11.49 7.09
C TYR A 346 -4.93 12.44 7.72
N GLU A 347 -5.36 13.37 8.56
CA GLU A 347 -4.46 14.27 9.29
C GLU A 347 -3.53 13.47 10.21
N SER A 348 -4.03 12.37 10.77
CA SER A 348 -3.24 11.43 11.57
C SER A 348 -2.19 10.68 10.73
N TYR A 349 -2.51 10.27 9.50
CA TYR A 349 -1.55 9.62 8.59
C TYR A 349 -0.51 10.59 8.02
N GLU A 350 -0.90 11.80 7.64
CA GLU A 350 0.06 12.82 7.22
C GLU A 350 1.00 13.15 8.38
N LYS A 351 0.47 13.25 9.60
CA LYS A 351 1.23 13.42 10.83
C LYS A 351 2.17 12.25 11.10
N GLU A 352 1.68 11.01 11.09
CA GLU A 352 2.50 9.81 11.27
C GLU A 352 3.59 9.70 10.19
N PHE A 353 3.25 10.00 8.93
CA PHE A 353 4.20 10.09 7.82
C PHE A 353 5.30 11.09 8.15
N PHE A 354 4.96 12.33 8.51
CA PHE A 354 5.94 13.37 8.80
C PHE A 354 6.77 13.06 10.06
N GLU A 355 6.17 12.51 11.10
CA GLU A 355 6.86 12.10 12.33
C GLU A 355 7.91 11.02 12.04
N LYS A 356 7.58 10.03 11.20
CA LYS A 356 8.54 9.00 10.78
C LYS A 356 9.56 9.52 9.78
N TYR A 357 9.13 10.29 8.78
CA TYR A 357 9.97 10.78 7.70
C TYR A 357 10.98 11.85 8.13
N LEU A 358 10.67 12.64 9.17
CA LEU A 358 11.54 13.71 9.66
C LEU A 358 12.28 13.39 10.94
N ASP A 359 12.07 12.20 11.53
CA ASP A 359 12.81 11.62 12.65
C ASP A 359 12.32 12.08 14.04
N SER A 360 11.12 11.59 14.42
CA SER A 360 10.52 11.49 15.77
C SER A 360 10.01 12.76 16.49
N SER A 361 10.18 13.93 15.89
CA SER A 361 9.28 15.07 16.06
C SER A 361 9.43 15.92 14.80
N LEU A 362 8.37 16.56 14.34
CA LEU A 362 8.41 17.46 13.19
C LEU A 362 9.43 18.59 13.44
N ASN A 363 10.71 18.34 13.17
CA ASN A 363 11.80 19.26 13.45
C ASN A 363 11.79 20.35 12.38
N ILE A 364 11.13 21.46 12.71
CA ILE A 364 10.94 22.60 11.81
C ILE A 364 12.27 23.15 11.29
N ASP A 365 13.32 23.19 12.10
CA ASP A 365 14.62 23.70 11.65
C ASP A 365 15.25 22.80 10.59
N LYS A 366 15.16 21.48 10.77
CA LYS A 366 15.59 20.49 9.76
C LYS A 366 14.77 20.64 8.47
N CYS A 367 13.47 20.91 8.58
CA CYS A 367 12.61 21.23 7.43
C CYS A 367 13.03 22.53 6.73
N LYS A 368 13.27 23.60 7.49
CA LYS A 368 13.75 24.89 6.96
C LYS A 368 15.04 24.73 6.19
N GLU A 369 16.01 23.98 6.73
CA GLU A 369 17.28 23.74 6.06
C GLU A 369 17.13 22.87 4.80
N LYS A 370 16.31 21.80 4.85
CA LYS A 370 15.97 21.01 3.64
C LYS A 370 15.31 21.88 2.57
N TYR A 371 14.37 22.73 2.97
CA TYR A 371 13.66 23.64 2.08
C TYR A 371 14.60 24.65 1.41
N LYS A 372 15.41 25.37 2.19
CA LYS A 372 16.39 26.33 1.65
C LYS A 372 17.37 25.66 0.68
N LYS A 373 17.85 24.47 1.04
CA LYS A 373 18.78 23.70 0.20
C LYS A 373 18.13 23.29 -1.12
N ALA A 374 16.91 22.74 -1.08
CA ALA A 374 16.19 22.32 -2.27
C ALA A 374 15.88 23.52 -3.19
N PHE A 375 15.36 24.62 -2.64
CA PHE A 375 15.09 25.84 -3.38
C PHE A 375 16.35 26.39 -4.07
N LYS A 376 17.46 26.52 -3.32
CA LYS A 376 18.74 27.00 -3.86
C LYS A 376 19.24 26.09 -4.99
N ASN A 377 19.20 24.77 -4.80
CA ASN A 377 19.63 23.82 -5.81
C ASN A 377 18.85 23.98 -7.12
N HIS A 378 17.53 24.11 -7.07
CA HIS A 378 16.71 24.29 -8.28
C HIS A 378 16.97 25.65 -8.94
N LEU A 379 17.10 26.71 -8.15
CA LEU A 379 17.43 28.04 -8.66
C LEU A 379 18.79 28.05 -9.37
N ASP A 380 19.82 27.46 -8.76
CA ASP A 380 21.16 27.37 -9.33
C ASP A 380 21.18 26.50 -10.59
N LYS A 381 20.38 25.42 -10.62
CA LYS A 381 20.19 24.56 -11.79
C LYS A 381 19.63 25.34 -12.97
N VAL A 382 18.55 26.12 -12.76
CA VAL A 382 17.96 26.93 -13.84
C VAL A 382 18.93 28.03 -14.30
N LYS A 383 19.55 28.76 -13.37
CA LYS A 383 20.56 29.80 -13.69
C LYS A 383 21.73 29.25 -14.53
N THR A 384 22.21 28.06 -14.19
CA THR A 384 23.33 27.42 -14.89
C THR A 384 22.96 27.02 -16.31
N TYR A 385 21.75 26.48 -16.51
CA TYR A 385 21.29 26.10 -17.84
C TYR A 385 21.09 27.33 -18.74
N ASP A 386 20.56 28.42 -18.20
CA ASP A 386 20.43 29.70 -18.92
C ASP A 386 21.80 30.24 -19.39
N LYS A 387 22.81 30.24 -18.52
CA LYS A 387 24.19 30.62 -18.91
C LYS A 387 24.77 29.73 -20.03
N LYS A 388 24.37 28.46 -20.11
CA LYS A 388 24.80 27.53 -21.18
C LYS A 388 24.01 27.74 -22.48
N SER A 389 22.73 28.07 -22.41
CA SER A 389 21.89 28.35 -23.59
C SER A 389 22.32 29.64 -24.28
N LEU A 390 22.73 30.67 -23.51
CA LEU A 390 23.30 31.92 -24.02
C LEU A 390 24.57 31.74 -24.86
N LYS A 391 25.28 30.61 -24.72
CA LYS A 391 26.47 30.27 -25.51
C LYS A 391 26.18 29.48 -26.79
N LYS A 392 24.94 28.99 -27.01
CA LYS A 392 24.54 28.24 -28.21
C LYS A 392 23.74 29.14 -29.15
N GLU A 393 24.13 29.21 -30.42
CA GLU A 393 23.53 30.09 -31.44
C GLU A 393 22.07 29.74 -31.84
N ASN A 394 21.56 28.58 -31.43
CA ASN A 394 20.21 28.13 -31.79
C ASN A 394 19.14 28.68 -30.81
N LYS A 395 18.39 29.67 -31.31
CA LYS A 395 17.32 30.39 -30.57
C LYS A 395 16.04 29.59 -30.30
N ASN A 396 15.90 28.36 -30.82
CA ASN A 396 14.62 27.64 -30.83
C ASN A 396 14.37 26.75 -29.59
N ASP A 397 15.39 26.47 -28.76
CA ASP A 397 15.27 25.69 -27.50
C ASP A 397 15.44 26.58 -26.25
N ARG A 398 14.99 27.83 -26.32
CA ARG A 398 15.11 28.79 -25.21
C ARG A 398 14.17 28.41 -24.05
N ILE A 399 14.72 27.82 -22.99
CA ILE A 399 14.09 27.85 -21.66
C ILE A 399 14.17 29.30 -21.17
N PRO A 400 13.06 29.91 -20.72
CA PRO A 400 13.04 31.32 -20.37
C PRO A 400 14.01 31.65 -19.23
N VAL A 401 14.65 32.81 -19.37
CA VAL A 401 15.33 33.48 -18.26
C VAL A 401 14.29 33.69 -17.16
N ILE A 402 14.55 33.20 -15.95
CA ILE A 402 13.70 33.49 -14.80
C ILE A 402 13.92 34.96 -14.41
N TYR A 403 13.23 35.87 -15.09
CA TYR A 403 13.11 37.27 -14.67
C TYR A 403 12.04 37.44 -13.58
N GLU A 404 11.09 36.49 -13.49
CA GLU A 404 9.99 36.48 -12.53
C GLU A 404 9.59 35.02 -12.24
N CYS A 405 10.21 34.35 -11.25
CA CYS A 405 9.65 33.09 -10.73
C CYS A 405 8.39 33.45 -9.95
N LYS A 406 7.19 33.17 -10.46
CA LYS A 406 5.94 33.58 -9.81
C LYS A 406 5.64 32.75 -8.56
N ASP A 407 6.03 31.48 -8.57
CA ASP A 407 5.83 30.56 -7.45
C ASP A 407 6.86 29.42 -7.47
N ILE A 408 6.86 28.58 -6.42
CA ILE A 408 7.80 27.44 -6.31
C ILE A 408 7.49 26.40 -7.39
N ASN A 409 6.24 26.25 -7.80
CA ASN A 409 5.85 25.27 -8.81
C ASN A 409 6.45 25.57 -10.18
N GLU A 410 6.54 26.84 -10.57
CA GLU A 410 7.23 27.27 -11.78
C GLU A 410 8.73 26.92 -11.70
N LEU A 411 9.38 27.16 -10.56
CA LEU A 411 10.78 26.78 -10.34
C LEU A 411 10.98 25.26 -10.49
N LEU A 412 10.13 24.47 -9.85
CA LEU A 412 10.18 23.00 -9.90
C LEU A 412 9.90 22.46 -11.31
N LEU A 413 8.97 23.07 -12.03
CA LEU A 413 8.66 22.71 -13.42
C LEU A 413 9.85 23.01 -14.34
N CYS A 414 10.40 24.22 -14.27
CA CYS A 414 11.55 24.62 -15.08
C CYS A 414 12.79 23.78 -14.78
N SER A 415 13.12 23.59 -13.51
CA SER A 415 14.24 22.75 -13.09
C SER A 415 14.04 21.26 -13.44
N GLY A 416 12.79 20.78 -13.42
CA GLY A 416 12.41 19.43 -13.84
C GLY A 416 12.52 19.20 -15.33
N ASN A 417 12.37 20.24 -16.16
CA ASN A 417 12.51 20.10 -17.61
C ASN A 417 13.96 20.02 -18.08
N ILE A 418 14.91 20.54 -17.31
CA ILE A 418 16.35 20.48 -17.64
C ILE A 418 16.88 19.05 -17.53
N CYS A 419 17.37 18.50 -18.65
CA CYS A 419 18.03 17.19 -18.69
C CYS A 419 19.42 17.24 -18.07
N THR A 420 19.68 16.36 -17.09
CA THR A 420 20.94 16.31 -16.36
C THR A 420 21.41 14.87 -16.21
N TYR A 421 22.67 14.59 -16.56
CA TYR A 421 23.30 13.28 -16.31
C TYR A 421 23.70 13.11 -14.84
N ASN A 422 23.72 14.18 -14.07
CA ASN A 422 24.09 14.20 -12.66
C ASN A 422 22.92 13.71 -11.79
N MET A 423 23.12 12.60 -11.07
CA MET A 423 22.13 12.08 -10.11
C MET A 423 21.78 13.07 -9.00
N MET A 424 22.70 14.00 -8.66
CA MET A 424 22.46 15.05 -7.66
C MET A 424 21.49 16.14 -8.15
N GLU A 425 21.22 16.19 -9.45
CA GLU A 425 20.32 17.17 -10.08
C GLU A 425 18.94 16.58 -10.38
N LYS A 426 18.69 15.33 -9.98
CA LYS A 426 17.38 14.67 -10.04
C LYS A 426 16.45 15.16 -8.93
N MET A 427 15.15 15.13 -9.25
CA MET A 427 14.06 15.38 -8.32
C MET A 427 14.02 14.32 -7.22
N SER A 428 13.73 14.78 -6.02
CA SER A 428 13.60 14.02 -4.79
C SER A 428 12.16 14.05 -4.30
N PHE A 429 11.86 13.21 -3.32
CA PHE A 429 10.55 13.23 -2.66
C PHE A 429 10.24 14.59 -2.00
N PHE A 430 11.25 15.26 -1.44
CA PHE A 430 11.05 16.56 -0.79
C PHE A 430 10.54 17.64 -1.76
N ASP A 431 10.86 17.51 -3.05
CA ASP A 431 10.38 18.42 -4.09
C ASP A 431 8.86 18.28 -4.34
N LEU A 432 8.29 17.08 -4.11
CA LEU A 432 6.84 16.87 -4.10
C LEU A 432 6.19 17.57 -2.91
N LEU A 433 6.82 17.52 -1.73
CA LEU A 433 6.32 18.23 -0.54
C LEU A 433 6.36 19.74 -0.75
N MET A 434 7.43 20.27 -1.36
CA MET A 434 7.50 21.69 -1.75
C MET A 434 6.35 22.08 -2.68
N ASN A 435 6.01 21.23 -3.64
CA ASN A 435 4.87 21.45 -4.55
C ASN A 435 3.52 21.48 -3.81
N ILE A 436 3.33 20.62 -2.81
CA ILE A 436 2.11 20.60 -1.98
C ILE A 436 2.01 21.88 -1.13
N MET A 437 3.15 22.36 -0.60
CA MET A 437 3.22 23.55 0.25
C MET A 437 3.10 24.87 -0.51
N ASP A 438 3.43 24.93 -1.80
CA ASP A 438 3.44 26.17 -2.59
C ASP A 438 2.08 26.91 -2.56
N TYR A 439 0.98 26.17 -2.62
CA TYR A 439 -0.37 26.74 -2.57
C TYR A 439 -0.80 27.26 -1.19
N LEU A 440 0.08 27.19 -0.19
CA LEU A 440 -0.15 27.66 1.18
C LEU A 440 0.62 28.96 1.49
N ILE A 441 1.39 29.48 0.55
CA ILE A 441 2.26 30.63 0.76
C ILE A 441 2.00 31.71 -0.28
N VAL A 442 2.20 32.97 0.10
CA VAL A 442 2.02 34.10 -0.82
C VAL A 442 3.37 34.72 -1.12
N GLN A 443 3.56 35.05 -2.40
CA GLN A 443 4.70 35.81 -2.87
C GLN A 443 4.41 37.31 -2.73
N LYS A 444 5.31 38.06 -2.09
CA LYS A 444 5.38 39.52 -2.25
C LYS A 444 6.67 39.86 -2.96
N THR A 445 6.54 40.46 -4.14
CA THR A 445 7.64 41.13 -4.80
C THR A 445 7.97 42.42 -4.04
N LYS A 446 8.97 42.37 -3.17
CA LYS A 446 9.69 43.61 -2.83
C LYS A 446 10.70 43.85 -3.95
N PHE A 447 10.35 44.72 -4.89
CA PHE A 447 11.28 45.26 -5.88
C PHE A 447 12.41 46.00 -5.15
N GLY A 448 13.45 45.27 -4.77
CA GLY A 448 14.69 45.82 -4.26
C GLY A 448 15.71 45.78 -5.38
N GLN A 449 15.78 46.84 -6.20
CA GLN A 449 16.93 47.02 -7.08
C GLN A 449 18.15 47.30 -6.19
N LYS A 450 19.04 46.32 -6.06
CA LYS A 450 20.40 46.57 -5.59
C LYS A 450 21.32 46.50 -6.80
N ASN A 451 21.90 47.64 -7.15
CA ASN A 451 22.97 47.70 -8.13
C ASN A 451 24.21 47.11 -7.48
N THR A 452 24.63 45.94 -7.95
CA THR A 452 25.87 45.28 -7.51
C THR A 452 26.92 45.44 -8.61
N ASP A 453 28.20 45.30 -8.27
CA ASP A 453 29.30 45.39 -9.24
C ASP A 453 29.22 44.29 -10.34
N GLU A 454 28.39 43.26 -10.13
CA GLU A 454 28.13 42.16 -11.08
C GLU A 454 26.78 42.27 -11.83
N GLY A 455 26.00 43.32 -11.57
CA GLY A 455 24.70 43.59 -12.24
C GLY A 455 23.52 43.78 -11.28
N TRP A 456 22.31 43.51 -11.79
CA TRP A 456 21.05 43.69 -11.05
C TRP A 456 20.71 42.45 -10.22
N GLU A 457 20.48 42.63 -8.92
CA GLU A 457 19.99 41.57 -8.04
C GLU A 457 18.48 41.75 -7.77
N TYR A 458 17.69 40.70 -8.04
CA TYR A 458 16.26 40.63 -7.75
C TYR A 458 16.02 39.87 -6.45
N LYS A 459 15.28 40.45 -5.50
CA LYS A 459 14.90 39.78 -4.25
C LYS A 459 13.41 39.44 -4.27
N VAL A 460 13.11 38.15 -4.14
CA VAL A 460 11.75 37.63 -3.95
C VAL A 460 11.60 37.22 -2.49
N THR A 461 10.50 37.61 -1.85
CA THR A 461 10.16 37.18 -0.48
C THR A 461 8.85 36.41 -0.48
N TYR A 462 8.85 35.24 0.14
CA TYR A 462 7.66 34.43 0.41
C TYR A 462 7.29 34.56 1.89
N TYR A 463 6.00 34.60 2.20
CA TYR A 463 5.49 34.71 3.56
C TYR A 463 4.16 33.93 3.69
N TRP A 464 3.78 33.63 4.92
CA TRP A 464 2.49 33.00 5.22
C TRP A 464 1.31 33.91 4.89
N ASP A 465 0.26 33.38 4.27
CA ASP A 465 -0.98 34.14 4.06
C ASP A 465 -1.82 34.22 5.34
N ASP A 466 -1.75 35.35 6.04
CA ASP A 466 -2.54 35.61 7.25
C ASP A 466 -4.06 35.56 7.02
N SER A 467 -4.52 35.61 5.77
CA SER A 467 -5.95 35.42 5.46
C SER A 467 -6.40 33.95 5.50
N MET A 468 -5.47 32.99 5.60
CA MET A 468 -5.78 31.58 5.79
C MET A 468 -5.98 31.27 7.29
N PRO A 469 -7.22 31.00 7.76
CA PRO A 469 -7.47 30.71 9.17
C PRO A 469 -6.72 29.45 9.58
N PHE A 470 -5.85 29.53 10.61
CA PHE A 470 -5.03 28.41 11.07
C PHE A 470 -4.78 28.51 12.57
N ASP A 471 -5.05 27.43 13.32
CA ASP A 471 -4.62 27.37 14.71
C ASP A 471 -3.11 27.08 14.78
N LYS A 472 -2.34 28.14 15.09
CA LYS A 472 -0.89 28.09 15.23
C LYS A 472 -0.41 27.12 16.32
N ASN A 473 -1.28 26.78 17.27
CA ASN A 473 -0.97 25.88 18.37
C ASN A 473 -1.40 24.43 18.11
N SER A 474 -2.14 24.18 17.02
CA SER A 474 -2.63 22.85 16.69
C SER A 474 -1.98 22.30 15.42
N ILE A 475 -1.15 21.27 15.61
CA ILE A 475 -0.66 20.41 14.52
C ILE A 475 -1.82 19.60 13.90
N SER A 476 -2.99 19.54 14.56
CA SER A 476 -4.00 18.52 14.27
C SER A 476 -4.81 18.76 13.00
N GLU A 477 -4.98 19.98 12.49
CA GLU A 477 -5.95 20.27 11.41
C GLU A 477 -5.41 20.14 9.97
N ASP A 478 -4.11 20.35 9.75
CA ASP A 478 -3.45 20.20 8.44
C ASP A 478 -1.94 20.35 8.64
N ILE A 479 -1.19 19.25 8.62
CA ILE A 479 0.24 19.28 8.92
C ILE A 479 1.05 20.00 7.84
N PHE A 480 0.63 19.97 6.57
CA PHE A 480 1.28 20.74 5.52
C PHE A 480 1.07 22.23 5.73
N LYS A 481 -0.13 22.62 6.17
CA LYS A 481 -0.45 23.99 6.59
C LYS A 481 0.38 24.40 7.79
N TYR A 482 0.52 23.54 8.80
CA TYR A 482 1.40 23.76 9.94
C TYR A 482 2.86 23.94 9.51
N VAL A 483 3.41 23.02 8.72
CA VAL A 483 4.79 23.08 8.24
C VAL A 483 5.01 24.35 7.42
N ALA A 484 4.14 24.65 6.46
CA ALA A 484 4.24 25.86 5.66
C ALA A 484 4.15 27.12 6.54
N TYR A 485 3.22 27.20 7.48
CA TYR A 485 3.18 28.28 8.45
C TYR A 485 4.51 28.43 9.19
N ARG A 486 5.06 27.34 9.76
CA ARG A 486 6.33 27.39 10.50
C ARG A 486 7.56 27.68 9.63
N LEU A 487 7.54 27.31 8.35
CA LEU A 487 8.61 27.60 7.39
C LEU A 487 8.66 29.09 7.01
N PHE A 488 7.50 29.73 6.91
CA PHE A 488 7.32 31.08 6.35
C PHE A 488 6.70 32.09 7.33
N GLU A 489 6.54 31.74 8.61
CA GLU A 489 6.28 32.71 9.68
C GLU A 489 7.48 33.67 9.72
N ASP A 490 7.20 34.95 9.47
CA ASP A 490 8.20 36.00 9.61
C ASP A 490 8.70 36.01 11.06
N VAL A 491 10.03 36.07 11.21
CA VAL A 491 10.69 36.60 12.41
C VAL A 491 10.67 38.12 12.33
#